data_AF-A0A246F2V3-F1
#
_entry.id   AF-A0A246F2V3-F1
#
_cell.length_a   1.000
_cell.length_b   1.000
_cell.length_c   1.000
_cell.angle_alpha   90.00
_cell.angle_beta   90.00
_cell.angle_gamma   90.00
#
_symmetry.space_group_name_H-M   'P 1'
#
loop_
_entity.id
_entity.type
_entity.pdbx_description
1 polymer ?
#
loop_
_entity_poly.entity_id
_entity_poly.type
_entity_poly.pdbx_seq_one_letter_code
_entity_poly.pdbx_strand_id
1 'polypeptide(L)'
;LKPLSERKEGGQAVIARLRPQLARVTGVTLYLNTVQDLRMGSRSSNSTYQYTLKSDNRADLSTWALKLAEAMKQQPALVDVDTDQQENGVETFVEIDRDAAARLGISSRDVDNALYNAFGQRQVATIYDELN
;
A
#
# COMPACT_ATOMS: atom_id res chain seq x y z
N LEU A 1 6.31 -23.43 -10.98
CA LEU A 1 5.95 -23.90 -12.34
C LEU A 1 6.80 -25.13 -12.69
N LYS A 2 6.32 -26.04 -13.55
CA LYS A 2 7.11 -27.18 -14.04
C LYS A 2 8.46 -26.74 -14.65
N PRO A 3 9.46 -27.62 -14.79
CA PRO A 3 10.69 -27.32 -15.53
C PRO A 3 10.39 -26.77 -16.93
N LEU A 4 11.25 -25.89 -17.47
CA LEU A 4 11.03 -25.23 -18.77
C LEU A 4 10.80 -26.25 -19.90
N SER A 5 11.57 -27.34 -19.88
CA SER A 5 11.47 -28.47 -20.82
C SER A 5 10.12 -29.19 -20.79
N GLU A 6 9.34 -29.06 -19.72
CA GLU A 6 8.02 -29.66 -19.55
C GLU A 6 6.88 -28.65 -19.69
N ARG A 7 7.19 -27.36 -19.88
CA ARG A 7 6.17 -26.32 -20.05
C ARG A 7 5.67 -26.32 -21.49
N LYS A 8 4.37 -26.54 -21.64
CA LYS A 8 3.65 -26.37 -22.92
C LYS A 8 3.24 -24.91 -23.17
N GLU A 9 3.24 -24.08 -22.14
CA GLU A 9 2.76 -22.69 -22.17
C GLU A 9 3.81 -21.75 -21.53
N GLY A 10 3.99 -20.58 -22.14
CA GLY A 10 4.82 -19.50 -21.58
C GLY A 10 4.16 -18.83 -20.36
N GLY A 11 4.94 -18.11 -19.55
CA GLY A 11 4.45 -17.47 -18.31
C GLY A 11 3.23 -16.58 -18.52
N GLN A 12 3.19 -15.82 -19.62
CA GLN A 12 2.06 -14.96 -19.97
C GLN A 12 0.77 -15.74 -20.24
N ALA A 13 0.87 -16.89 -20.91
CA ALA A 13 -0.27 -17.75 -21.19
C ALA A 13 -0.83 -18.37 -19.90
N VAL A 14 0.05 -18.74 -18.95
CA VAL A 14 -0.37 -19.20 -17.62
C VAL A 14 -1.11 -18.10 -16.86
N ILE A 15 -0.59 -16.86 -16.89
CA ILE A 15 -1.23 -15.70 -16.25
C ILE A 15 -2.62 -15.45 -16.84
N ALA A 16 -2.74 -15.42 -18.17
CA ALA A 16 -4.01 -15.23 -18.87
C ALA A 16 -5.06 -16.30 -18.48
N ARG A 17 -4.63 -17.55 -18.29
CA ARG A 17 -5.50 -18.66 -17.85
C ARG A 17 -5.94 -18.54 -16.39
N LEU A 18 -5.09 -18.01 -15.50
CA LEU A 18 -5.40 -17.87 -14.08
C LEU A 18 -6.26 -16.64 -13.77
N ARG A 19 -6.09 -15.54 -14.52
CA ARG A 19 -6.79 -14.27 -14.28
C ARG A 19 -8.32 -14.42 -14.09
N PRO A 20 -9.10 -15.11 -14.95
CA PRO A 20 -10.54 -15.25 -14.76
C PRO A 20 -10.94 -16.17 -13.60
N GLN A 21 -10.05 -17.03 -13.13
CA GLN A 21 -10.30 -17.92 -11.99
C GLN A 21 -10.11 -17.16 -10.68
N LEU A 22 -9.07 -16.32 -10.61
CA LEU A 22 -8.72 -15.54 -9.43
C LEU A 22 -9.60 -14.31 -9.25
N ALA A 23 -10.14 -13.74 -10.33
CA ALA A 23 -11.09 -12.62 -10.28
C ALA A 23 -12.41 -12.96 -9.56
N ARG A 24 -12.65 -14.22 -9.21
CA ARG A 24 -13.85 -14.68 -8.49
C ARG A 24 -13.74 -14.54 -6.96
N VAL A 25 -12.54 -14.26 -6.44
CA VAL A 25 -12.31 -14.13 -4.99
C VAL A 25 -12.72 -12.73 -4.54
N THR A 26 -13.86 -12.63 -3.87
CA THR A 26 -14.37 -11.36 -3.35
C THR A 26 -13.44 -10.79 -2.27
N GLY A 27 -13.20 -9.48 -2.31
CA GLY A 27 -12.39 -8.76 -1.32
C GLY A 27 -10.88 -8.85 -1.55
N VAL A 28 -10.42 -9.49 -2.63
CA VAL A 28 -8.99 -9.62 -2.95
C VAL A 28 -8.74 -9.20 -4.39
N THR A 29 -7.76 -8.33 -4.61
CA THR A 29 -7.28 -7.98 -5.96
C THR A 29 -5.92 -8.60 -6.17
N LEU A 30 -5.79 -9.43 -7.21
CA LEU A 30 -4.57 -10.17 -7.54
C LEU A 30 -3.98 -9.64 -8.84
N TYR A 31 -2.72 -9.21 -8.77
CA TYR A 31 -1.95 -8.73 -9.91
C TYR A 31 -0.87 -9.76 -10.23
N LEU A 32 -0.92 -10.33 -11.43
CA LEU A 32 -0.03 -11.41 -11.84
C LEU A 32 0.96 -10.90 -12.89
N ASN A 33 2.25 -11.01 -12.58
CA ASN A 33 3.32 -10.66 -13.50
C ASN A 33 4.33 -11.80 -13.57
N THR A 34 4.94 -12.00 -14.74
CA THR A 34 6.07 -12.92 -14.86
C THR A 34 7.25 -12.39 -14.07
N VAL A 35 7.94 -13.24 -13.32
CA VAL A 35 9.20 -12.85 -12.66
C VAL A 35 10.18 -12.39 -13.74
N GLN A 36 10.62 -11.13 -13.66
CA GLN A 36 11.68 -10.56 -14.48
C GLN A 36 12.96 -10.51 -13.65
N ASP A 37 14.09 -10.91 -14.25
CA ASP A 37 15.41 -10.88 -13.61
C ASP A 37 15.92 -9.44 -13.38
N LEU A 38 15.36 -8.46 -14.11
CA LEU A 38 15.72 -7.05 -14.05
C LEU A 38 14.49 -6.20 -13.76
N ARG A 39 14.37 -5.67 -12.55
CA ARG A 39 13.40 -4.61 -12.22
C ARG A 39 14.11 -3.26 -12.32
N MET A 40 13.71 -2.43 -13.28
CA MET A 40 14.28 -1.09 -13.48
C MET A 40 13.31 -0.04 -12.92
N GLY A 41 13.60 0.52 -11.75
CA GLY A 41 12.77 1.54 -11.10
C GLY A 41 13.05 1.68 -9.61
N SER A 42 13.01 2.90 -9.07
CA SER A 42 13.36 3.21 -7.67
C SER A 42 12.29 2.79 -6.64
N ARG A 43 11.12 2.31 -7.08
CA ARG A 43 10.00 1.92 -6.21
C ARG A 43 9.61 0.47 -6.45
N SER A 44 9.41 -0.28 -5.37
CA SER A 44 8.83 -1.62 -5.45
C SER A 44 7.39 -1.49 -5.98
N SER A 45 7.16 -1.99 -7.18
CA SER A 45 5.84 -2.08 -7.78
C SER A 45 5.63 -3.50 -8.30
N ASN A 46 4.38 -3.95 -8.27
CA ASN A 46 3.97 -5.20 -8.91
C ASN A 46 3.71 -4.99 -10.41
N SER A 47 3.78 -3.76 -10.93
CA SER A 47 3.45 -3.40 -12.30
C SER A 47 4.69 -3.29 -13.19
N THR A 48 4.56 -3.72 -14.46
CA THR A 48 5.65 -3.68 -15.46
C THR A 48 6.01 -2.24 -15.85
N TYR A 49 5.06 -1.32 -15.77
CA TYR A 49 5.23 0.10 -16.06
C TYR A 49 4.72 0.94 -14.89
N GLN A 50 5.34 2.10 -14.65
CA GLN A 50 4.95 3.03 -13.58
C GLN A 50 4.71 4.42 -14.16
N TYR A 51 3.62 5.05 -13.72
CA TYR A 51 3.31 6.45 -13.99
C TYR A 51 3.31 7.22 -12.66
N THR A 52 3.90 8.42 -12.63
CA THR A 52 3.93 9.26 -11.43
C THR A 52 3.22 10.57 -11.69
N LEU A 53 2.09 10.78 -11.01
CA LEU A 53 1.40 12.06 -10.98
C LEU A 53 1.95 12.92 -9.83
N LYS A 54 2.15 14.21 -10.09
CA LYS A 54 2.64 15.18 -9.10
C LYS A 54 1.71 16.38 -9.04
N SER A 55 1.49 16.88 -7.84
CA SER A 55 0.79 18.14 -7.56
C SER A 55 1.33 18.71 -6.24
N ASP A 56 1.20 20.02 -6.09
CA ASP A 56 1.46 20.78 -4.87
C ASP A 56 0.26 20.78 -3.90
N ASN A 57 -0.92 20.33 -4.35
CA ASN A 57 -2.13 20.20 -3.55
C ASN A 57 -2.53 18.73 -3.37
N ARG A 58 -2.65 18.28 -2.12
CA ARG A 58 -3.01 16.89 -1.79
C ARG A 58 -4.42 16.51 -2.24
N ALA A 59 -5.39 17.40 -2.07
CA ALA A 59 -6.79 17.14 -2.44
C ALA A 59 -6.94 17.01 -3.97
N ASP A 60 -6.25 17.87 -4.71
CA ASP A 60 -6.21 17.79 -6.17
C ASP A 60 -5.49 16.52 -6.62
N LEU A 61 -4.37 16.17 -5.98
CA LEU A 61 -3.63 14.95 -6.29
C LEU A 61 -4.48 13.69 -6.10
N SER A 62 -5.22 13.57 -4.98
CA SER A 62 -6.13 12.44 -4.74
C SER A 62 -7.21 12.37 -5.83
N THR A 63 -7.89 13.50 -6.09
CA THR A 63 -8.96 13.58 -7.09
C THR A 63 -8.49 13.17 -8.49
N TRP A 64 -7.34 13.70 -8.93
CA TRP A 64 -6.84 13.47 -10.28
C TRP A 64 -6.16 12.12 -10.45
N ALA A 65 -5.49 11.61 -9.41
CA ALA A 65 -4.93 10.26 -9.45
C ALA A 65 -6.04 9.20 -9.63
N LEU A 66 -7.15 9.34 -8.90
CA LEU A 66 -8.29 8.43 -9.04
C LEU A 66 -8.92 8.50 -10.44
N LYS A 67 -9.17 9.71 -10.95
CA LYS A 67 -9.70 9.90 -12.32
C LYS A 67 -8.78 9.31 -13.39
N LEU A 68 -7.47 9.50 -13.25
CA LEU A 68 -6.49 8.96 -14.18
C LEU A 68 -6.46 7.43 -14.13
N ALA A 69 -6.43 6.84 -12.93
CA ALA A 69 -6.45 5.39 -12.76
C ALA A 69 -7.72 4.77 -13.38
N GLU A 70 -8.89 5.35 -13.16
CA GLU A 70 -10.15 4.90 -13.77
C GLU A 70 -10.13 5.03 -15.29
N ALA A 71 -9.61 6.13 -15.84
CA ALA A 71 -9.46 6.28 -17.28
C ALA A 71 -8.47 5.25 -17.88
N MET A 72 -7.39 4.93 -17.17
CA MET A 72 -6.42 3.92 -17.58
C MET A 72 -7.02 2.51 -17.57
N LYS A 73 -7.85 2.17 -16.57
CA LYS A 73 -8.58 0.89 -16.50
C LYS A 73 -9.51 0.66 -17.69
N GLN A 74 -10.00 1.73 -18.34
CA GLN A 74 -10.86 1.63 -19.52
C GLN A 74 -10.09 1.31 -20.81
N GLN A 75 -8.75 1.40 -20.81
CA GLN A 75 -7.94 1.14 -22.00
C GLN A 75 -7.66 -0.37 -22.15
N PRO A 76 -8.12 -1.02 -23.24
CA PRO A 76 -7.93 -2.48 -23.40
C PRO A 76 -6.46 -2.92 -23.49
N ALA A 77 -5.57 -2.01 -23.88
CA ALA A 77 -4.14 -2.27 -23.95
C ALA A 77 -3.46 -2.30 -22.57
N LEU A 78 -4.11 -1.76 -21.54
CA LEU A 78 -3.62 -1.75 -20.17
C LEU A 78 -4.31 -2.86 -19.39
N VAL A 79 -3.51 -3.62 -18.66
CA VAL A 79 -3.99 -4.71 -17.79
C VAL A 79 -3.48 -4.47 -16.39
N ASP A 80 -4.25 -4.92 -15.40
CA ASP A 80 -3.81 -4.94 -13.99
C ASP A 80 -3.41 -3.53 -13.47
N VAL A 81 -4.17 -2.49 -13.86
CA VAL A 81 -3.93 -1.09 -13.44
C VAL A 81 -4.24 -0.93 -11.96
N ASP A 82 -3.21 -0.57 -11.18
CA ASP A 82 -3.26 -0.32 -9.74
C ASP A 82 -2.85 1.11 -9.37
N THR A 83 -3.10 1.48 -8.11
CA THR A 83 -2.65 2.74 -7.52
C THR A 83 -1.95 2.45 -6.20
N ASP A 84 -0.90 3.21 -5.90
CA ASP A 84 -0.18 3.19 -4.61
C ASP A 84 -0.87 4.04 -3.53
N GLN A 85 -2.00 4.69 -3.86
CA GLN A 85 -2.80 5.38 -2.88
C GLN A 85 -3.43 4.41 -1.88
N GLN A 86 -2.98 4.51 -0.64
CA GLN A 86 -3.67 3.94 0.51
C GLN A 86 -4.68 4.96 1.03
N GLU A 87 -5.86 5.00 0.41
CA GLU A 87 -6.99 5.75 0.95
C GLU A 87 -7.61 5.01 2.14
N ASN A 88 -8.20 5.76 3.08
CA ASN A 88 -8.93 5.24 4.25
C ASN A 88 -8.08 4.59 5.35
N GLY A 89 -6.82 5.01 5.52
CA GLY A 89 -6.17 4.85 6.82
C GLY A 89 -7.02 5.55 7.88
N VAL A 90 -7.53 4.80 8.87
CA VAL A 90 -8.34 5.39 9.93
C VAL A 90 -7.43 6.29 10.76
N GLU A 91 -7.62 7.59 10.62
CA GLU A 91 -6.93 8.62 11.42
C GLU A 91 -7.94 9.40 12.26
N THR A 92 -7.46 9.96 13.36
CA THR A 92 -8.24 10.83 14.24
C THR A 92 -7.36 12.01 14.64
N PHE A 93 -7.89 13.21 14.47
CA PHE A 93 -7.20 14.44 14.84
C PHE A 93 -7.44 14.75 16.32
N VAL A 94 -6.37 15.11 17.02
CA VAL A 94 -6.43 15.61 18.39
C VAL A 94 -6.06 17.09 18.35
N GLU A 95 -7.00 17.94 18.74
CA GLU A 95 -6.76 19.38 18.90
C GLU A 95 -6.54 19.69 20.38
N ILE A 96 -5.40 20.28 20.71
CA ILE A 96 -5.03 20.60 22.09
C ILE A 96 -5.25 22.09 22.32
N ASP A 97 -6.17 22.44 23.21
CA ASP A 97 -6.23 23.78 23.79
C ASP A 97 -5.00 23.99 24.69
N ARG A 98 -4.01 24.68 24.14
CA ARG A 98 -2.72 24.92 24.80
C ARG A 98 -2.86 25.82 26.04
N ASP A 99 -3.82 26.75 26.04
CA ASP A 99 -4.03 27.68 27.15
C ASP A 99 -4.68 26.95 28.33
N ALA A 100 -5.67 26.10 28.06
CA ALA A 100 -6.25 25.24 29.09
C ALA A 100 -5.23 24.23 29.63
N ALA A 101 -4.44 23.59 28.76
CA ALA A 101 -3.40 22.65 29.17
C ALA A 101 -2.34 23.32 30.07
N ALA A 102 -1.86 24.51 29.68
CA ALA A 102 -0.89 25.27 30.46
C ALA A 102 -1.42 25.67 31.84
N ARG A 103 -2.69 26.09 31.94
CA ARG A 103 -3.34 26.39 33.23
C ARG A 103 -3.39 25.18 34.16
N LEU A 104 -3.43 23.98 33.62
CA LEU A 104 -3.44 22.71 34.36
C LEU A 104 -2.03 22.11 34.56
N GLY A 105 -0.99 22.79 34.10
CA GLY A 105 0.39 22.29 34.17
C GLY A 105 0.66 21.09 33.25
N ILE A 106 -0.19 20.84 32.26
CA ILE A 106 -0.07 19.74 31.31
C ILE A 106 0.76 20.22 30.11
N SER A 107 1.89 19.56 29.86
CA SER A 107 2.72 19.85 28.69
C SER A 107 2.27 19.04 27.48
N SER A 108 2.66 19.46 26.27
CA SER A 108 2.43 18.66 25.05
C SER A 108 3.02 17.25 25.16
N ARG A 109 4.15 17.10 25.86
CA ARG A 109 4.78 15.80 26.10
C ARG A 109 3.89 14.88 26.95
N ASP A 110 3.14 15.42 27.90
CA ASP A 110 2.23 14.63 28.74
C ASP A 110 1.06 14.11 27.90
N VAL A 111 0.54 14.93 26.97
CA VAL A 111 -0.50 14.53 26.02
C VAL A 111 0.03 13.45 25.07
N ASP A 112 1.21 13.64 24.48
CA ASP A 112 1.84 12.66 23.60
C ASP A 112 2.06 11.32 24.32
N ASN A 113 2.59 11.36 25.55
CA ASN A 113 2.80 10.16 26.36
C ASN A 113 1.48 9.45 26.67
N ALA A 114 0.42 10.19 27.01
CA ALA A 114 -0.89 9.62 27.29
C ALA A 114 -1.48 8.92 26.06
N LEU A 115 -1.43 9.57 24.88
CA LEU A 115 -1.90 8.99 23.62
C LEU A 115 -1.07 7.77 23.23
N TYR A 116 0.26 7.84 23.38
CA TYR A 116 1.14 6.71 23.05
C TYR A 116 0.94 5.53 24.01
N ASN A 117 0.70 5.76 25.30
CA ASN A 117 0.38 4.69 26.24
C ASN A 117 -0.99 4.04 25.97
N ALA A 118 -1.95 4.81 25.46
CA ALA A 118 -3.31 4.32 25.20
C ALA A 118 -3.43 3.56 23.85
N PHE A 119 -2.71 4.00 22.82
CA PHE A 119 -2.88 3.52 21.45
C PHE A 119 -1.60 2.99 20.78
N GLY A 120 -0.43 3.18 21.40
CA GLY A 120 0.84 2.72 20.88
C GLY A 120 1.20 1.31 21.34
N GLN A 121 1.98 0.60 20.54
CA GLN A 121 2.66 -0.63 20.98
C GLN A 121 3.96 -0.23 21.67
N ARG A 122 3.93 -0.15 23.00
CA ARG A 122 5.15 0.05 23.78
C ARG A 122 5.83 -1.29 23.99
N GLN A 123 6.98 -1.51 23.34
CA GLN A 123 7.82 -2.66 23.66
C GLN A 123 8.43 -2.43 25.04
N VAL A 124 7.90 -3.10 26.06
CA VAL A 124 8.29 -2.86 27.47
C VAL A 124 9.55 -3.65 27.83
N ALA A 125 9.81 -4.78 27.16
CA ALA A 125 11.07 -5.50 27.23
C ALA A 125 11.22 -6.42 26.00
N THR A 126 12.45 -6.57 25.51
CA THR A 126 12.83 -7.69 24.65
C THR A 126 13.45 -8.75 25.55
N ILE A 127 12.76 -9.87 25.75
CA ILE A 127 13.35 -11.03 26.43
C ILE A 127 14.11 -11.81 25.36
N TYR A 128 15.43 -11.85 25.48
CA TYR A 128 16.25 -12.79 24.72
C TYR A 128 16.24 -14.10 25.49
N ASP A 129 15.69 -15.15 24.89
CA ASP A 129 15.89 -16.52 25.34
C ASP A 129 16.94 -17.15 24.40
N GLU A 130 17.99 -17.75 24.96
CA GLU A 130 18.99 -18.44 24.15
C GLU A 130 18.35 -19.72 23.61
N LEU A 131 18.03 -19.73 22.31
CA LEU A 131 17.61 -20.96 21.63
C LEU A 131 18.79 -21.95 21.67
N ASN A 132 18.60 -23.06 22.40
CA ASN A 132 19.48 -24.23 22.35
C ASN A 132 19.56 -24.82 20.94
#